data_AF-A0A3B8HHW1-F1
#
_entry.id   AF-A0A3B8HHW1-F1
#
_cell.length_a   1.000
_cell.length_b   1.000
_cell.length_c   1.000
_cell.angle_alpha   90.00
_cell.angle_beta   90.00
_cell.angle_gamma   90.00
#
_symmetry.space_group_name_H-M   'P 1'
#
loop_
_entity.id
_entity.type
_entity.pdbx_description
1 polymer ?
#
loop_
_entity_poly.entity_id
_entity_poly.type
_entity_poly.pdbx_seq_one_letter_code
_entity_poly.pdbx_strand_id
1 'polypeptide(L)' 'GHLLGAAGGVEAAYTALTIARGIMPPTINYENPDPDCDLDYVPNQARAGVVRAALSNSFGFGGTNAAVLFRKYE' A
#
# COMPACT_ATOMS: atom_id res chain seq x y z
N GLY A 1 8.40 0.66 8.27
CA GLY A 1 9.81 0.92 7.91
C GLY A 1 10.16 0.15 6.65
N HIS A 2 11.37 0.32 6.10
CA HIS A 2 11.76 -0.33 4.84
C HIS A 2 12.51 -1.65 5.08
N LEU A 3 11.92 -2.76 4.61
CA LEU A 3 12.44 -4.13 4.82
C LEU A 3 13.32 -4.63 3.65
N LEU A 4 13.80 -3.72 2.78
CA LEU A 4 14.59 -4.06 1.59
C LEU A 4 13.87 -5.14 0.75
N GLY A 5 14.55 -6.23 0.41
CA GLY A 5 13.97 -7.32 -0.38
C GLY A 5 12.74 -7.98 0.24
N ALA A 6 12.56 -7.91 1.56
CA ALA A 6 11.38 -8.47 2.23
C ALA A 6 10.16 -7.53 2.20
N ALA A 7 10.33 -6.26 1.82
CA ALA A 7 9.25 -5.27 1.78
C ALA A 7 8.10 -5.73 0.86
N GLY A 8 8.41 -6.14 -0.37
CA GLY A 8 7.41 -6.58 -1.34
C GLY A 8 6.58 -7.79 -0.88
N GLY A 9 7.17 -8.71 -0.11
CA GLY A 9 6.43 -9.85 0.45
C GLY A 9 5.44 -9.45 1.54
N VAL A 10 5.86 -8.55 2.45
CA VAL A 10 5.00 -8.03 3.52
C VAL A 10 3.90 -7.12 2.95
N GLU A 11 4.24 -6.27 1.98
CA GLU A 11 3.29 -5.39 1.30
C GLU A 11 2.26 -6.18 0.48
N ALA A 12 2.67 -7.25 -0.20
CA ALA A 12 1.74 -8.16 -0.88
C ALA A 12 0.75 -8.81 0.09
N ALA A 13 1.22 -9.25 1.26
CA ALA A 13 0.34 -9.80 2.30
C ALA A 13 -0.67 -8.75 2.81
N TYR A 14 -0.24 -7.53 3.10
CA TYR A 14 -1.14 -6.44 3.51
C TYR A 14 -2.11 -6.02 2.40
N THR A 15 -1.68 -6.04 1.14
CA THR A 15 -2.52 -5.75 -0.03
C THR A 15 -3.65 -6.78 -0.15
N ALA A 16 -3.34 -8.07 -0.03
CA ALA A 16 -4.34 -9.14 -0.02
C ALA A 16 -5.29 -9.03 1.19
N LEU A 17 -4.76 -8.73 2.38
CA LEU A 17 -5.57 -8.53 3.59
C LEU A 17 -6.49 -7.30 3.49
N THR A 18 -6.05 -6.24 2.82
CA THR A 18 -6.86 -5.03 2.57
C THR A 18 -8.11 -5.39 1.76
N ILE A 19 -7.95 -6.19 0.70
CA ILE A 19 -9.06 -6.70 -0.11
C ILE A 19 -9.97 -7.63 0.72
N ALA A 20 -9.37 -8.54 1.49
CA ALA A 20 -10.12 -9.53 2.26
C ALA A 20 -10.93 -8.93 3.41
N ARG A 21 -10.38 -7.92 4.09
CA ARG A 21 -10.96 -7.33 5.31
C ARG A 21 -11.67 -6.00 5.08
N GLY A 22 -11.42 -5.35 3.94
CA GLY A 22 -11.97 -4.02 3.65
C GLY A 22 -11.43 -2.93 4.59
N ILE A 23 -10.16 -3.03 4.98
CA ILE A 23 -9.48 -2.04 5.83
C ILE A 23 -8.18 -1.62 5.15
N MET A 24 -8.07 -0.34 4.82
CA MET A 24 -6.87 0.28 4.28
C MET A 24 -5.97 0.74 5.45
N PRO A 25 -4.72 0.26 5.54
CA PRO A 25 -3.79 0.67 6.59
C PRO A 25 -3.41 2.15 6.41
N PRO A 26 -3.11 2.87 7.51
CA PRO A 26 -2.73 4.28 7.41
C PRO A 26 -1.27 4.47 7.01
N THR A 27 -1.01 5.64 6.43
CA THR A 27 0.33 6.25 6.43
C THR A 27 0.48 7.05 7.71
N ILE A 28 1.16 6.49 8.70
CA ILE A 28 1.42 7.15 10.00
C ILE A 28 2.45 8.27 9.85
N ASN A 29 2.43 9.24 10.80
CA ASN A 29 3.32 10.40 10.86
C ASN A 29 3.14 11.41 9.71
N TYR A 30 1.99 11.39 9.03
CA TYR A 30 1.69 12.33 7.95
C TYR A 30 1.03 13.59 8.52
N GLU A 31 1.84 14.57 8.95
CA GLU A 31 1.39 15.81 9.60
C GLU A 31 1.66 17.07 8.76
N ASN A 32 2.67 17.03 7.90
CA ASN A 32 3.11 18.15 7.07
C ASN A 32 3.07 17.71 5.59
N PRO A 33 1.93 17.89 4.88
CA PRO A 33 1.79 17.45 3.49
C PRO A 33 2.69 18.27 2.57
N ASP A 34 3.29 17.59 1.59
CA ASP A 34 4.08 18.21 0.52
C ASP A 34 3.13 18.63 -0.62
N PRO A 35 3.21 19.87 -1.15
CA PRO A 35 2.37 20.31 -2.27
C PRO A 35 2.47 19.45 -3.53
N ASP A 36 3.60 18.79 -3.78
CA ASP A 36 3.78 17.89 -4.93
C ASP A 36 3.22 16.48 -4.66
N CYS A 37 2.83 16.20 -3.41
CA CYS A 37 2.20 14.95 -2.98
C CYS A 37 0.73 15.21 -2.62
N ASP A 38 -0.12 15.31 -3.64
CA ASP A 38 -1.53 15.73 -3.55
C ASP A 38 -2.55 14.58 -3.54
N LEU A 39 -2.09 13.33 -3.45
CA LEU A 39 -2.96 12.15 -3.42
C LEU A 39 -3.54 11.88 -2.03
N ASP A 40 -4.46 10.91 -1.97
CA ASP A 40 -4.99 10.40 -0.70
C ASP A 40 -4.11 9.27 -0.15
N TYR A 41 -3.28 9.60 0.83
CA TYR A 41 -2.33 8.67 1.46
C TYR A 41 -2.91 7.92 2.68
N VAL A 42 -4.21 8.06 2.98
CA VAL A 42 -4.84 7.49 4.18
C VAL A 42 -4.08 7.91 5.47
N PRO A 43 -4.05 9.21 5.80
CA PRO A 43 -3.16 9.71 6.84
C PRO A 43 -3.59 9.30 8.25
N ASN A 44 -2.65 8.75 9.02
CA ASN A 44 -2.67 8.52 10.48
C ASN A 44 -3.72 7.57 11.05
N GLN A 45 -4.86 7.36 10.38
CA GLN A 45 -5.94 6.46 10.82
C GLN A 45 -6.36 5.50 9.72
N ALA A 46 -6.51 4.23 10.06
CA ALA A 46 -6.99 3.22 9.13
C ALA A 46 -8.39 3.58 8.63
N ARG A 47 -8.68 3.27 7.36
CA ARG A 47 -9.97 3.56 6.74
C ARG A 47 -10.67 2.29 6.29
N ALA A 48 -11.91 2.09 6.73
CA ALA A 48 -12.74 1.00 6.25
C ALA A 48 -13.33 1.32 4.86
N GLY A 49 -13.45 0.32 3.99
CA GLY A 49 -14.04 0.48 2.66
C GLY A 49 -13.99 -0.81 1.83
N VAL A 50 -14.86 -0.90 0.82
CA VAL A 50 -14.86 -2.04 -0.10
C VAL A 50 -13.70 -1.87 -1.08
N VAL A 51 -12.74 -2.79 -1.02
CA VAL A 51 -11.60 -2.85 -1.95
C VAL A 51 -11.72 -4.13 -2.78
N ARG A 52 -11.98 -4.00 -4.08
CA ARG A 52 -12.13 -5.16 -4.99
C ARG A 52 -10.82 -5.57 -5.64
N ALA A 53 -9.92 -4.61 -5.85
CA ALA A 53 -8.59 -4.81 -6.38
C ALA A 53 -7.62 -3.82 -5.73
N ALA A 54 -6.36 -4.22 -5.59
CA ALA A 54 -5.31 -3.41 -5.01
C ALA A 54 -3.94 -3.78 -5.62
N LEU A 55 -3.06 -2.78 -5.73
CA LEU A 55 -1.76 -2.87 -6.36
C LEU A 55 -0.65 -2.66 -5.31
N SER A 56 0.37 -3.52 -5.34
CA SER A 56 1.61 -3.34 -4.55
C SER A 56 2.74 -2.97 -5.49
N ASN A 57 3.36 -1.80 -5.28
CA ASN A 57 4.49 -1.31 -6.07
C ASN A 57 5.80 -1.45 -5.31
N SER A 58 6.87 -1.87 -5.99
CA SER A 58 8.22 -1.94 -5.45
C SER A 58 9.22 -1.36 -6.46
N PHE A 59 9.83 -0.22 -6.12
CA PHE A 59 10.82 0.48 -6.94
C PHE A 59 12.15 0.48 -6.19
N GLY A 60 12.98 -0.52 -6.50
CA GLY A 60 14.24 -0.78 -5.81
C GLY A 60 15.43 -0.10 -6.45
N PHE A 61 16.52 0.01 -5.68
CA PHE A 61 17.82 0.46 -6.18
C PHE A 61 18.29 -0.39 -7.37
N GLY A 62 19.11 0.21 -8.24
CA GLY A 62 19.57 -0.43 -9.48
C GLY A 62 18.51 -0.44 -10.60
N GLY A 63 17.40 0.29 -10.43
CA GLY A 63 16.35 0.43 -11.45
C GLY A 63 15.40 -0.76 -11.54
N THR A 64 15.29 -1.56 -10.48
CA THR A 64 14.39 -2.72 -10.44
C THR A 64 12.98 -2.26 -10.10
N ASN A 65 12.07 -2.31 -11.06
CA ASN A 65 10.67 -1.92 -10.89
C ASN A 65 9.75 -3.13 -11.01
N ALA A 66 8.91 -3.35 -10.00
CA ALA A 66 7.93 -4.43 -9.99
C ALA A 66 6.58 -3.92 -9.46
N ALA A 67 5.50 -4.48 -9.99
CA ALA A 67 4.14 -4.19 -9.56
C ALA A 67 3.30 -5.47 -9.59
N VAL A 68 2.53 -5.72 -8.53
CA VAL A 68 1.66 -6.90 -8.40
C VAL A 68 0.23 -6.48 -8.09
N LEU A 69 -0.70 -6.89 -8.96
CA LEU A 69 -2.13 -6.61 -8.82
C LEU A 69 -2.86 -7.81 -8.20
N PHE A 70 -3.63 -7.54 -7.17
CA PHE A 70 -4.53 -8.51 -6.53
C PHE A 70 -5.98 -8.10 -6.78
N ARG A 71 -6.86 -9.10 -6.92
CA ARG A 71 -8.32 -8.92 -6.96
C ARG A 71 -8.98 -9.90 -6.01
N LYS A 72 -10.12 -9.51 -5.44
CA LYS A 72 -10.99 -10.41 -4.68
C LYS A 72 -11.35 -11.63 -5.53
N TYR A 73 -11.25 -12.83 -4.95
CA TYR A 73 -11.74 -14.05 -5.56
C TYR A 73 -13.28 -14.03 -5.61
N GLU A 74 -13.84 -14.38 -6.76
CA GLU A 74 -15.28 -14.37 -7.05
C GLU A 74 -15.71 -15.73 -7.60
#